data_AF-A0A9K3E6E1-F1
#
_entry.id   AF-A0A9K3E6E1-F1
#
_cell.length_a   1.000
_cell.length_b   1.000
_cell.length_c   1.000
_cell.angle_alpha   90.00
_cell.angle_beta   90.00
_cell.angle_gamma   90.00
#
_symmetry.space_group_name_H-M   'P 1'
#
loop_
_entity.id
_entity.type
_entity.pdbx_description
1 polymer ?
#
loop_
_entity_poly.entity_id
_entity_poly.type
_entity_poly.pdbx_seq_one_letter_code
_entity_poly.pdbx_strand_id
1 'polypeptide(L)'
;MAPFKPILPFFERSRIKKANTEQHPTYKSYVERFWKNAKFVENPPSIYFMVEVGNEDKEVMITEDLIRRVLAFGDKADDPIGYSERMVKGCFYRMGYTGYVNHANFAKSNISRPNKFLVHVVIHALGHRKRGYDIAVDYIRCMIVALTLNLP
;
A
#
# COMPACT_ATOMS: atom_id res chain seq x y z
N MET A 1 5.97 20.96 20.57
CA MET A 1 6.31 19.57 20.16
C MET A 1 7.10 19.69 18.86
N ALA A 2 8.37 19.30 18.82
CA ALA A 2 9.14 19.40 17.57
C ALA A 2 8.54 18.46 16.50
N PRO A 3 8.41 18.88 15.23
CA PRO A 3 7.95 17.98 14.18
C PRO A 3 8.91 16.78 14.11
N PHE A 4 8.36 15.59 13.89
CA PHE A 4 9.15 14.38 13.70
C PHE A 4 9.86 14.46 12.34
N LYS A 5 10.96 15.21 12.30
CA LYS A 5 11.79 15.48 11.11
C LYS A 5 12.26 14.23 10.36
N PRO A 6 12.46 13.05 10.98
CA PRO A 6 12.89 11.84 10.25
C PRO A 6 11.90 11.32 9.21
N ILE A 7 10.61 11.69 9.27
CA ILE A 7 9.60 11.17 8.35
C ILE A 7 9.78 11.69 6.91
N LEU A 8 10.27 12.93 6.74
CA LEU A 8 10.46 13.51 5.41
C LEU A 8 11.58 12.79 4.64
N PRO A 9 12.80 12.60 5.21
CA PRO A 9 13.83 11.77 4.58
C PRO A 9 13.41 10.32 4.34
N PHE A 10 12.49 9.78 5.15
CA PHE A 10 11.92 8.46 4.92
C PHE A 10 11.02 8.45 3.69
N PHE A 11 10.05 9.37 3.60
CA PHE A 11 9.15 9.49 2.45
C PHE A 11 9.91 9.77 1.16
N GLU A 12 10.93 10.63 1.20
CA GLU A 12 11.75 10.98 0.04
C GLU A 12 12.48 9.77 -0.57
N ARG A 13 12.83 8.78 0.25
CA ARG A 13 13.51 7.55 -0.18
C ARG A 13 12.56 6.38 -0.43
N SER A 14 11.28 6.54 -0.09
CA SER A 14 10.30 5.46 -0.14
C SER A 14 9.84 5.18 -1.56
N ARG A 15 9.70 3.90 -1.89
CA ARG A 15 9.16 3.41 -3.17
C ARG A 15 7.74 3.91 -3.48
N ILE A 16 6.95 4.27 -2.46
CA ILE A 16 5.59 4.82 -2.64
C ILE A 16 5.57 6.35 -2.76
N LYS A 17 6.72 7.02 -2.83
CA LYS A 17 6.80 8.49 -2.91
C LYS A 17 5.96 9.03 -4.06
N LYS A 18 6.16 8.52 -5.27
CA LYS A 18 5.47 8.98 -6.48
C LYS A 18 3.96 8.86 -6.32
N ALA A 19 3.48 7.68 -5.93
CA ALA A 19 2.05 7.43 -5.69
C ALA A 19 1.42 8.37 -4.64
N ASN A 20 2.17 8.84 -3.65
CA ASN A 20 1.67 9.74 -2.61
C ASN A 20 1.79 11.24 -2.93
N THR A 21 2.76 11.62 -3.77
CA THR A 21 3.13 13.04 -3.98
C THR A 21 2.72 13.58 -5.34
N GLU A 22 2.61 12.71 -6.34
CA GLU A 22 2.27 13.12 -7.69
C GLU A 22 0.76 13.27 -7.85
N GLN A 23 0.33 14.50 -8.12
CA GLN A 23 -1.06 14.81 -8.36
C GLN A 23 -1.38 14.63 -9.84
N HIS A 24 -2.46 13.90 -10.12
CA HIS A 24 -3.00 13.75 -11.47
C HIS A 24 -4.42 14.33 -11.50
N PRO A 25 -4.78 15.11 -12.53
CA PRO A 25 -6.15 15.52 -12.76
C PRO A 25 -7.07 14.29 -12.78
N THR A 26 -7.96 14.20 -11.80
CA THR A 26 -8.90 13.08 -11.68
C THR A 26 -10.29 13.56 -12.03
N TYR A 27 -10.87 12.97 -13.07
CA TYR A 27 -12.23 13.30 -13.50
C TYR A 27 -13.24 12.47 -12.71
N LYS A 28 -14.18 13.15 -12.04
CA LYS A 28 -15.25 12.48 -11.28
C LYS A 28 -16.05 11.50 -12.16
N SER A 29 -16.32 11.85 -13.40
CA SER A 29 -17.00 10.99 -14.38
C SER A 29 -16.25 9.67 -14.62
N TYR A 30 -14.91 9.71 -14.68
CA TYR A 30 -14.09 8.51 -14.88
C TYR A 30 -14.10 7.61 -13.64
N VAL A 31 -14.03 8.19 -12.45
CA VAL A 31 -14.14 7.44 -11.19
C VAL A 31 -15.51 6.76 -11.08
N GLU A 32 -16.59 7.48 -11.38
CA GLU A 32 -17.94 6.92 -11.35
C GLU A 32 -18.14 5.80 -12.38
N ARG A 33 -17.65 5.99 -13.62
CA ARG A 33 -17.69 4.96 -14.66
C ARG A 33 -16.85 3.73 -14.30
N PHE A 34 -15.67 3.94 -13.73
CA PHE A 34 -14.84 2.86 -13.22
C PHE A 34 -15.61 2.02 -12.20
N TRP A 35 -16.17 2.62 -11.16
CA TRP A 35 -16.91 1.87 -10.13
C TRP A 35 -18.21 1.22 -10.63
N LYS A 36 -18.80 1.71 -11.72
CA LYS A 36 -19.99 1.11 -12.34
C LYS A 36 -19.68 -0.09 -13.24
N ASN A 37 -18.59 -0.01 -14.01
CA ASN A 37 -18.34 -0.92 -15.13
C ASN A 37 -17.07 -1.77 -14.98
N ALA A 38 -16.26 -1.56 -13.94
CA ALA A 38 -15.02 -2.30 -13.76
C ALA A 38 -15.27 -3.80 -13.62
N LYS A 39 -14.51 -4.59 -14.37
CA LYS A 39 -14.52 -6.05 -14.32
C LYS A 39 -13.11 -6.55 -14.05
N PHE A 40 -13.00 -7.49 -13.13
CA PHE A 40 -11.76 -8.20 -12.87
C PHE A 40 -11.71 -9.49 -13.70
N VAL A 41 -10.57 -9.73 -14.34
CA VAL A 41 -10.25 -10.97 -15.04
C VAL A 41 -9.09 -11.62 -14.31
N GLU A 42 -9.24 -12.89 -13.93
CA GLU A 42 -8.27 -13.60 -13.09
C GLU A 42 -6.99 -14.00 -13.83
N ASN A 43 -7.07 -14.30 -15.12
CA ASN A 43 -5.95 -14.90 -15.87
C ASN A 43 -5.76 -14.22 -17.24
N PRO A 44 -4.79 -13.30 -17.39
CA PRO A 44 -3.93 -12.73 -16.34
C PRO A 44 -4.69 -11.69 -15.48
N PRO A 45 -4.31 -11.50 -14.20
CA PRO A 45 -4.96 -10.54 -13.29
C PRO A 45 -4.99 -9.13 -13.88
N SER A 46 -6.18 -8.69 -14.28
CA SER A 46 -6.38 -7.40 -14.96
C SER A 46 -7.74 -6.80 -14.62
N ILE A 47 -7.81 -5.47 -14.56
CA ILE A 47 -9.07 -4.74 -14.40
C ILE A 47 -9.41 -4.04 -15.72
N TYR A 48 -10.59 -4.32 -16.26
CA TYR A 48 -11.11 -3.70 -17.46
C TYR A 48 -12.22 -2.72 -17.09
N PHE A 49 -12.23 -1.54 -17.72
CA PHE A 49 -13.36 -0.62 -17.61
C PHE A 49 -13.47 0.27 -18.85
N MET A 50 -14.65 0.82 -19.08
CA MET A 50 -14.93 1.71 -20.20
C MET A 50 -14.83 3.18 -19.79
N VAL A 51 -14.09 3.96 -20.58
CA VAL A 51 -14.04 5.43 -20.48
C VAL A 51 -14.56 6.05 -21.77
N GLU A 52 -15.28 7.16 -21.65
CA GLU A 52 -15.66 7.95 -22.82
C GLU A 52 -14.59 9.01 -23.09
N VAL A 53 -14.08 9.00 -24.31
CA VAL A 53 -13.08 9.96 -24.80
C VAL A 53 -13.63 10.58 -26.07
N GLY A 54 -14.20 11.79 -25.95
CA GLY A 54 -14.98 12.39 -27.03
C GLY A 54 -16.37 11.75 -27.11
N ASN A 55 -16.74 11.22 -28.27
CA ASN A 55 -18.01 10.50 -28.50
C ASN A 55 -17.81 8.97 -28.66
N GLU A 56 -16.67 8.45 -28.20
CA GLU A 56 -16.33 7.03 -28.32
C GLU A 56 -16.06 6.43 -26.93
N ASP A 57 -16.64 5.27 -26.68
CA ASP A 57 -16.29 4.44 -25.53
C ASP A 57 -15.01 3.65 -25.83
N LYS A 58 -14.00 3.82 -25.00
CA LYS A 58 -12.71 3.14 -25.08
C LYS A 58 -12.53 2.23 -23.89
N GLU A 59 -12.12 0.99 -24.15
CA GLU A 59 -11.76 0.05 -23.11
C GLU A 59 -10.35 0.35 -22.58
N VAL A 60 -10.21 0.40 -21.25
CA VAL A 60 -8.94 0.55 -20.57
C VAL A 60 -8.68 -0.70 -19.75
N MET A 61 -7.49 -1.27 -19.95
CA MET A 61 -6.99 -2.42 -19.21
C MET A 61 -5.92 -1.97 -18.22
N ILE A 62 -6.17 -2.20 -16.93
CA ILE A 62 -5.21 -2.00 -15.84
C ILE A 62 -4.58 -3.34 -15.50
N THR A 63 -3.32 -3.51 -15.89
CA THR A 63 -2.48 -4.66 -15.53
C THR A 63 -1.55 -4.31 -14.38
N GLU A 64 -0.97 -5.33 -13.74
CA GLU A 64 0.07 -5.12 -12.72
C GLU A 64 1.29 -4.37 -13.29
N ASP A 65 1.73 -4.70 -14.51
CA ASP A 65 2.81 -3.99 -15.21
C ASP A 65 2.49 -2.50 -15.42
N LEU A 66 1.23 -2.20 -15.79
CA LEU A 66 0.79 -0.82 -15.92
C LEU A 66 0.90 -0.06 -14.58
N ILE A 67 0.48 -0.69 -13.48
CA ILE A 67 0.56 -0.12 -12.14
C ILE A 67 2.03 0.15 -11.76
N ARG A 68 2.91 -0.84 -11.94
CA ARG A 68 4.35 -0.71 -11.67
C ARG A 68 4.98 0.45 -12.44
N ARG A 69 4.69 0.53 -13.74
CA ARG A 69 5.22 1.56 -14.63
C ARG A 69 4.71 2.96 -14.26
N VAL A 70 3.41 3.11 -14.03
CA VAL A 70 2.79 4.40 -13.73
C VAL A 70 3.20 4.89 -12.33
N LEU A 71 3.12 4.03 -11.32
CA LEU A 71 3.42 4.41 -9.93
C LEU A 71 4.90 4.37 -9.57
N ALA A 72 5.75 3.80 -10.43
CA ALA A 72 7.20 3.71 -10.28
C ALA A 72 7.65 3.16 -8.91
N PHE A 73 6.97 2.11 -8.44
CA PHE A 73 7.31 1.42 -7.19
C PHE A 73 8.69 0.74 -7.24
N GLY A 74 9.16 0.41 -8.44
CA GLY A 74 10.47 -0.20 -8.67
C GLY A 74 10.57 -1.65 -8.20
N ASP A 75 9.43 -2.30 -8.00
CA ASP A 75 9.29 -3.75 -7.85
C ASP A 75 9.22 -4.43 -9.22
N LYS A 76 9.41 -5.74 -9.24
CA LYS A 76 9.37 -6.63 -10.40
C LYS A 76 8.30 -7.70 -10.22
N ALA A 77 7.88 -8.33 -11.31
CA ALA A 77 6.91 -9.43 -11.28
C ALA A 77 7.33 -10.59 -10.34
N ASP A 78 8.62 -10.86 -10.26
CA ASP A 78 9.19 -11.94 -9.44
C ASP A 78 9.53 -11.50 -8.00
N ASP A 79 9.30 -10.22 -7.66
CA ASP A 79 9.56 -9.74 -6.30
C ASP A 79 8.53 -10.33 -5.31
N PRO A 80 8.91 -10.50 -4.04
CA PRO A 80 8.07 -11.16 -3.05
C PRO A 80 6.81 -10.33 -2.73
N ILE A 81 5.64 -10.94 -2.89
CA ILE A 81 4.35 -10.37 -2.44
C ILE A 81 4.15 -10.42 -0.91
N GLY A 82 5.09 -11.02 -0.19
CA GLY A 82 5.06 -11.19 1.26
C GLY A 82 6.41 -11.62 1.84
N TYR A 83 6.58 -11.46 3.15
CA TYR A 83 7.84 -11.70 3.84
C TYR A 83 7.71 -12.84 4.84
N SER A 84 8.83 -13.55 5.09
CA SER A 84 8.85 -14.62 6.09
C SER A 84 8.44 -14.12 7.47
N GLU A 85 7.74 -14.96 8.23
CA GLU A 85 7.29 -14.61 9.58
C GLU A 85 8.44 -14.16 10.48
N ARG A 86 9.60 -14.80 10.38
CA ARG A 86 10.83 -14.43 11.10
C ARG A 86 11.26 -12.99 10.79
N MET A 87 11.23 -12.60 9.52
CA MET A 87 11.61 -11.27 9.06
C MET A 87 10.62 -10.21 9.57
N VAL A 88 9.32 -10.50 9.45
CA VAL A 88 8.25 -9.63 9.96
C VAL A 88 8.41 -9.40 11.46
N LYS A 89 8.52 -10.48 12.25
CA LYS A 89 8.71 -10.41 13.71
C LYS A 89 9.95 -9.60 14.07
N GLY A 90 11.09 -9.88 13.44
CA GLY A 90 12.35 -9.18 13.70
C GLY A 90 12.28 -7.68 13.39
N CYS A 91 11.60 -7.30 12.31
CA CYS A 91 11.38 -5.89 11.96
C CYS A 91 10.50 -5.20 13.00
N PHE A 92 9.38 -5.82 13.38
CA PHE A 92 8.47 -5.27 14.39
C PHE A 92 9.13 -5.10 15.76
N TYR A 93 10.00 -6.02 16.19
CA TYR A 93 10.81 -5.84 17.40
C TYR A 93 11.72 -4.62 17.31
N ARG A 94 12.42 -4.43 16.17
CA ARG A 94 13.25 -3.22 15.95
C ARG A 94 12.43 -1.94 15.89
N MET A 95 11.17 -2.01 15.47
CA MET A 95 10.22 -0.89 15.53
C MET A 95 9.69 -0.63 16.95
N GLY A 96 10.10 -1.41 17.94
CA GLY A 96 9.68 -1.29 19.34
C GLY A 96 8.28 -1.85 19.59
N TYR A 97 7.91 -2.95 18.91
CA TYR A 97 6.70 -3.69 19.21
C TYR A 97 6.85 -4.48 20.52
N THR A 98 5.92 -4.29 21.46
CA THR A 98 5.95 -4.94 22.79
C THR A 98 4.90 -6.04 22.97
N GLY A 99 4.10 -6.33 21.94
CA GLY A 99 3.07 -7.37 22.00
C GLY A 99 3.62 -8.78 21.74
N TYR A 100 2.79 -9.80 21.96
CA TYR A 100 3.15 -11.17 21.63
C TYR A 100 3.17 -11.39 20.11
N VAL A 101 4.34 -11.71 19.57
CA VAL A 101 4.61 -11.74 18.11
C VAL A 101 4.15 -13.01 17.41
N ASN A 102 3.81 -14.06 18.15
CA ASN A 102 3.25 -15.29 17.56
C ASN A 102 1.71 -15.21 17.41
N HIS A 103 1.09 -14.07 17.74
CA HIS A 103 -0.30 -13.83 17.35
C HIS A 103 -0.40 -13.53 15.86
N ALA A 104 -1.49 -13.99 15.25
CA ALA A 104 -1.84 -13.67 13.87
C ALA A 104 -1.97 -12.15 13.62
N ASN A 105 -2.28 -11.39 14.67
CA ASN A 105 -2.63 -9.97 14.61
C ASN A 105 -1.72 -9.14 15.50
N PHE A 106 -1.14 -8.07 14.95
CA PHE A 106 -0.31 -7.15 15.73
C PHE A 106 -1.07 -5.87 16.06
N ALA A 107 -1.16 -5.51 17.34
CA ALA A 107 -1.90 -4.31 17.74
C ALA A 107 -1.04 -3.05 17.59
N LYS A 108 -1.54 -2.02 16.91
CA LYS A 108 -0.82 -0.74 16.75
C LYS A 108 -0.53 -0.07 18.10
N SER A 109 -1.32 -0.35 19.13
CA SER A 109 -1.13 0.14 20.51
C SER A 109 0.24 -0.24 21.06
N ASN A 110 0.73 -1.43 20.70
CA ASN A 110 1.99 -2.02 21.19
C ASN A 110 3.23 -1.54 20.42
N ILE A 111 3.09 -0.64 19.44
CA ILE A 111 4.22 -0.05 18.70
C ILE A 111 4.72 1.20 19.42
N SER A 112 6.04 1.41 19.43
CA SER A 112 6.65 2.64 19.94
C SER A 112 6.12 3.89 19.23
N ARG A 113 6.05 5.03 19.93
CA ARG A 113 5.50 6.29 19.40
C ARG A 113 6.08 6.73 18.03
N PRO A 114 7.40 6.64 17.77
CA PRO A 114 7.98 7.06 16.49
C PRO A 114 7.42 6.29 15.29
N ASN A 115 7.18 4.98 15.46
CA ASN A 115 6.75 4.10 14.36
C ASN A 115 5.22 3.94 14.30
N LYS A 116 4.50 4.36 15.35
CA LYS A 116 3.04 4.23 15.44
C LYS A 116 2.33 5.00 14.33
N PHE A 117 2.85 6.16 13.93
CA PHE A 117 2.27 6.94 12.83
C PHE A 117 2.37 6.20 11.48
N LEU A 118 3.54 5.63 11.15
CA LEU A 118 3.72 4.83 9.94
C LEU A 118 2.74 3.66 9.89
N VAL A 119 2.69 2.88 10.98
CA VAL A 119 1.77 1.73 11.10
C VAL A 119 0.33 2.18 10.93
N HIS A 120 -0.06 3.29 11.57
CA HIS A 120 -1.41 3.85 11.44
C HIS A 120 -1.76 4.23 10.00
N VAL A 121 -0.87 4.95 9.31
CA VAL A 121 -1.09 5.35 7.91
C VAL A 121 -1.28 4.13 7.02
N VAL A 122 -0.41 3.12 7.12
CA VAL A 122 -0.54 1.90 6.30
C VAL A 122 -1.84 1.16 6.61
N ILE A 123 -2.21 1.05 7.89
CA ILE A 123 -3.46 0.41 8.33
C ILE A 123 -4.70 1.07 7.71
N HIS A 124 -4.72 2.40 7.65
CA HIS A 124 -5.88 3.18 7.22
C HIS A 124 -5.93 3.44 5.72
N ALA A 125 -4.80 3.73 5.09
CA ALA A 125 -4.74 4.12 3.68
C ALA A 125 -4.55 2.93 2.74
N LEU A 126 -3.78 1.92 3.15
CA LEU A 126 -3.41 0.77 2.31
C LEU A 126 -4.08 -0.54 2.76
N GLY A 127 -4.66 -0.57 3.97
CA GLY A 127 -5.44 -1.71 4.43
C GLY A 127 -6.79 -1.77 3.71
N HIS A 128 -7.02 -2.81 2.90
CA HIS A 128 -8.34 -3.10 2.35
C HIS A 128 -9.25 -3.70 3.43
N ARG A 129 -9.81 -2.85 4.29
CA ARG A 129 -10.71 -3.28 5.37
C ARG A 129 -11.74 -2.24 5.76
N LYS A 130 -12.92 -2.74 6.15
CA LYS A 130 -14.03 -1.93 6.66
C LYS A 130 -13.99 -1.71 8.18
N ARG A 131 -13.20 -2.51 8.93
CA ARG A 131 -13.11 -2.51 10.40
C ARG A 131 -11.72 -2.96 10.88
N GLY A 132 -11.43 -2.79 12.17
CA GLY A 132 -10.19 -3.29 12.77
C GLY A 132 -8.98 -2.40 12.53
N TYR A 133 -9.18 -1.08 12.53
CA TYR A 133 -8.16 -0.05 12.28
C TYR A 133 -7.06 0.06 13.37
N ASP A 134 -7.05 -0.87 14.32
CA ASP A 134 -6.04 -0.98 15.37
C ASP A 134 -5.11 -2.19 15.18
N ILE A 135 -5.38 -3.04 14.18
CA ILE A 135 -4.70 -4.32 13.98
C ILE A 135 -3.85 -4.28 12.71
N ALA A 136 -2.66 -4.85 12.69
CA ALA A 136 -1.93 -5.19 11.47
C ALA A 136 -2.04 -6.69 11.24
N VAL A 137 -2.84 -7.08 10.23
CA VAL A 137 -2.95 -8.45 9.71
C VAL A 137 -1.78 -8.75 8.78
N ASP A 138 -1.63 -10.00 8.35
CA ASP A 138 -0.43 -10.49 7.67
C ASP A 138 0.09 -9.60 6.52
N TYR A 139 -0.72 -9.39 5.48
CA TYR A 139 -0.33 -8.56 4.33
C TYR A 139 0.01 -7.10 4.72
N ILE A 140 -0.67 -6.54 5.74
CA ILE A 140 -0.38 -5.19 6.25
C ILE A 140 0.97 -5.16 6.96
N ARG A 141 1.31 -6.22 7.69
CA ARG A 141 2.63 -6.35 8.31
C ARG A 141 3.70 -6.44 7.24
N CYS A 142 3.47 -7.19 6.15
CA CYS A 142 4.37 -7.24 5.00
C CYS A 142 4.57 -5.86 4.37
N MET A 143 3.50 -5.07 4.15
CA MET A 143 3.62 -3.70 3.65
C MET A 143 4.42 -2.79 4.60
N ILE A 144 4.18 -2.89 5.91
CA ILE A 144 4.94 -2.13 6.92
C ILE A 144 6.42 -2.49 6.86
N VAL A 145 6.76 -3.78 6.73
CA VAL A 145 8.13 -4.26 6.62
C VAL A 145 8.79 -3.77 5.34
N ALA A 146 8.09 -3.88 4.20
CA ALA A 146 8.57 -3.41 2.91
C ALA A 146 8.93 -1.92 2.98
N LEU A 147 8.02 -1.10 3.49
CA LEU A 147 8.23 0.34 3.62
C LEU A 147 9.34 0.68 4.63
N THR A 148 9.37 0.01 5.78
CA THR A 148 10.38 0.27 6.83
C THR A 148 11.80 -0.06 6.36
N LEU A 149 11.94 -1.12 5.57
CA LEU A 149 13.24 -1.61 5.08
C LEU A 149 13.54 -1.16 3.64
N ASN A 150 12.64 -0.41 3.00
CA ASN A 150 12.68 -0.01 1.61
C ASN A 150 12.84 -1.16 0.60
N LEU A 151 12.22 -2.30 0.92
CA LEU A 151 12.16 -3.49 0.08
C LEU A 151 11.03 -3.36 -0.96
N PRO A 152 11.07 -4.12 -2.06
CA PRO A 152 9.99 -4.16 -3.03
C PRO A 152 8.62 -4.54 -2.42
#